data_AF-A0AAJ4DPN4-F1
#
_entry.id   AF-A0AAJ4DPN4-F1
#
_cell.length_a   1.000
_cell.length_b   1.000
_cell.length_c   1.000
_cell.angle_alpha   90.00
_cell.angle_beta   90.00
_cell.angle_gamma   90.00
#
_symmetry.space_group_name_H-M   'P 1'
#
loop_
_entity.id
_entity.type
_entity.pdbx_description
1 polymer ?
#
loop_
_entity_poly.entity_id
_entity_poly.type
_entity_poly.pdbx_seq_one_letter_code
_entity_poly.pdbx_strand_id
1 'polypeptide(L)'
;MTCVKQRVICRIETESGEVVTGENWCRNPQQTCPRAGFPSGEGYHLCREICDQVGHAEQVAVMNLRGRIPVRAVIEGHTYVCDDCEKALTEAGVQEIHVCDNNQELI
;
A
#
# COMPACT_ATOMS: atom_id res chain seq x y z
N MET A 1 -4.27 -0.99 12.26
CA MET A 1 -2.87 -0.64 12.60
C MET A 1 -1.98 -1.16 11.49
N THR A 2 -0.74 -0.71 11.37
CA THR A 2 0.13 -1.11 10.26
C THR A 2 0.76 -2.50 10.41
N CYS A 3 1.21 -3.08 9.31
CA CYS A 3 1.96 -4.32 9.32
C CYS A 3 3.30 -4.14 10.06
N VAL A 4 3.61 -5.07 10.97
CA VAL A 4 4.87 -5.04 11.74
C VAL A 4 6.11 -5.42 10.91
N LYS A 5 5.93 -6.13 9.79
CA LYS A 5 7.06 -6.61 8.97
C LYS A 5 7.81 -5.44 8.31
N GLN A 6 7.05 -4.55 7.70
CA GLN A 6 7.52 -3.43 6.89
C GLN A 6 6.35 -2.47 6.75
N ARG A 7 6.58 -1.20 7.06
CA ARG A 7 5.57 -0.16 6.86
C ARG A 7 5.65 0.34 5.42
N VAL A 8 4.51 0.39 4.74
CA VAL A 8 4.38 0.90 3.37
C VAL A 8 3.30 1.97 3.38
N ILE A 9 3.56 3.07 2.69
CA ILE A 9 2.64 4.20 2.57
C ILE A 9 2.40 4.44 1.07
N CYS A 10 1.14 4.62 0.70
CA CYS A 10 0.75 5.08 -0.64
C CYS A 10 0.05 6.42 -0.49
N ARG A 11 0.53 7.44 -1.21
CA ARG A 11 -0.11 8.74 -1.34
C ARG A 11 -0.67 8.87 -2.74
N ILE A 12 -1.94 9.24 -2.85
CA ILE A 12 -2.61 9.49 -4.13
C ILE A 12 -2.96 10.97 -4.19
N GLU A 13 -2.40 11.67 -5.17
CA GLU A 13 -2.78 13.03 -5.52
C GLU A 13 -4.04 13.00 -6.39
N THR A 14 -4.97 13.92 -6.13
CA THR A 14 -6.23 14.05 -6.87
C THR A 14 -6.23 15.27 -7.76
N GLU A 15 -7.16 15.33 -8.74
CA GLU A 15 -7.29 16.50 -9.62
C GLU A 15 -7.60 17.80 -8.85
N SER A 16 -8.25 17.70 -7.68
CA SER A 16 -8.51 18.81 -6.77
C SER A 16 -7.28 19.28 -5.99
N GLY A 17 -6.14 18.60 -6.11
CA GLY A 17 -4.92 18.86 -5.36
C GLY A 17 -4.92 18.29 -3.93
N GLU A 18 -5.93 17.49 -3.55
CA GLU A 18 -5.93 16.78 -2.27
C GLU A 18 -4.97 15.58 -2.33
N VAL A 19 -4.43 15.19 -1.18
CA VAL A 19 -3.64 13.96 -1.04
C VAL A 19 -4.41 12.97 -0.17
N VAL A 20 -4.67 11.79 -0.72
CA VAL A 20 -5.29 10.66 -0.04
C VAL A 20 -4.20 9.66 0.32
N THR A 21 -4.12 9.28 1.59
CA THR A 21 -3.09 8.34 2.07
C THR A 21 -3.70 6.98 2.42
N GLY A 22 -2.97 5.91 2.11
CA GLY A 22 -3.19 4.58 2.63
C GLY A 22 -1.90 4.01 3.21
N GLU A 23 -2.01 3.23 4.26
CA GLU A 23 -0.91 2.44 4.82
C GLU A 23 -1.31 0.97 4.82
N ASN A 24 -0.33 0.07 4.70
CA ASN A 24 -0.62 -1.37 4.72
C ASN A 24 -1.24 -1.78 6.06
N TRP A 25 -2.55 -2.10 6.02
CA TRP A 25 -3.37 -2.11 7.22
C TRP A 25 -3.78 -3.52 7.64
N CYS A 26 -3.55 -3.82 8.91
CA CYS A 26 -3.96 -5.02 9.60
C CYS A 26 -4.98 -4.68 10.69
N ARG A 27 -6.04 -5.48 10.78
CA ARG A 27 -6.99 -5.42 11.89
C ARG A 27 -6.46 -6.13 13.14
N ASN A 28 -5.65 -7.16 12.96
CA ASN A 28 -5.00 -7.90 14.04
C ASN A 28 -3.46 -7.87 13.89
N PRO A 29 -2.81 -6.72 14.10
CA PRO A 29 -1.34 -6.64 14.01
C PRO A 29 -0.69 -7.56 15.05
N GLN A 30 0.38 -8.25 14.66
CA GLN A 30 1.14 -9.12 15.55
C GLN A 30 2.39 -8.40 16.07
N GLN A 31 2.89 -8.79 17.25
CA GLN A 31 4.16 -8.27 17.77
C GLN A 31 5.37 -8.73 16.95
N THR A 32 5.25 -9.89 16.30
CA THR A 32 6.23 -10.42 15.36
C THR A 32 5.49 -10.88 14.12
N CYS A 33 6.02 -10.58 12.93
CA CYS A 33 5.37 -10.97 11.69
C CYS A 33 5.29 -12.51 11.63
N PRO A 34 4.11 -13.11 11.39
CA PRO A 34 3.99 -14.56 11.23
C PRO A 34 4.80 -15.12 10.05
N ARG A 35 5.16 -14.25 9.11
CA ARG A 35 6.01 -14.58 7.96
C ARG A 35 7.51 -14.38 8.22
N ALA A 36 7.92 -14.06 9.44
CA ALA A 36 9.34 -13.98 9.77
C ALA A 36 10.01 -15.32 9.44
N GLY A 37 11.07 -15.29 8.63
CA GLY A 37 11.80 -16.49 8.19
C GLY A 37 11.27 -17.16 6.91
N PHE A 38 10.15 -16.70 6.33
CA PHE A 38 9.70 -17.17 5.02
C PHE A 38 10.46 -16.48 3.89
N PRO A 39 10.73 -17.17 2.77
CA PRO A 39 11.20 -16.54 1.54
C PRO A 39 10.24 -15.44 1.02
N SER A 40 10.78 -14.50 0.26
CA SER A 40 9.96 -13.58 -0.54
C SER A 40 9.06 -14.39 -1.49
N GLY A 41 7.79 -14.03 -1.59
CA GLY A 41 6.80 -14.80 -2.36
C GLY A 41 5.99 -15.81 -1.53
N GLU A 42 6.41 -16.13 -0.30
CA GLU A 42 5.76 -17.19 0.49
C GLU A 42 5.06 -16.69 1.77
N GLY A 43 4.13 -17.51 2.28
CA GLY A 43 3.44 -17.27 3.56
C GLY A 43 2.36 -16.18 3.54
N TYR A 44 1.95 -15.68 2.37
CA TYR A 44 0.96 -14.60 2.26
C TYR A 44 -0.42 -14.94 2.84
N HIS A 45 -0.81 -16.22 2.90
CA HIS A 45 -2.04 -16.65 3.56
C HIS A 45 -2.09 -16.23 5.04
N LEU A 46 -0.94 -16.21 5.73
CA LEU A 46 -0.83 -15.78 7.13
C LEU A 46 -1.17 -14.29 7.31
N CYS A 47 -0.95 -13.45 6.29
CA CYS A 47 -1.36 -12.04 6.34
C CYS A 47 -2.89 -11.93 6.47
N ARG A 48 -3.63 -12.78 5.76
CA ARG A 48 -5.10 -12.80 5.81
C ARG A 48 -5.61 -13.52 7.06
N GLU A 49 -5.07 -14.71 7.34
CA GLU A 49 -5.62 -15.60 8.37
C GLU A 49 -5.24 -15.17 9.79
N ILE A 50 -4.04 -14.64 10.00
CA ILE A 50 -3.54 -14.26 11.33
C ILE A 50 -3.59 -12.75 11.52
N CYS A 51 -3.01 -11.99 10.59
CA CYS A 51 -2.94 -10.54 10.73
C CYS A 51 -4.26 -9.82 10.42
N ASP A 52 -5.23 -10.53 9.85
CA ASP A 52 -6.47 -9.96 9.30
C ASP A 52 -6.16 -8.70 8.47
N GLN A 53 -5.24 -8.87 7.51
CA GLN A 53 -4.78 -7.79 6.64
C GLN A 53 -5.93 -7.37 5.72
N VAL A 54 -6.29 -6.09 5.82
CA VAL A 54 -7.37 -5.49 5.02
C VAL A 54 -6.89 -5.22 3.60
N GLY A 55 -5.63 -4.82 3.45
CA GLY A 55 -5.01 -4.57 2.17
C GLY A 55 -3.61 -4.00 2.28
N HIS A 56 -2.92 -3.93 1.15
CA HIS A 56 -1.68 -3.18 1.00
C HIS A 56 -1.96 -1.67 1.01
N ALA A 57 -0.89 -0.87 1.06
CA ALA A 57 -1.01 0.58 1.22
C ALA A 57 -1.80 1.21 0.07
N GLU A 58 -1.56 0.71 -1.15
CA GLU A 58 -2.18 1.12 -2.41
C GLU A 58 -3.68 0.82 -2.41
N GLN A 59 -4.06 -0.40 -2.03
CA GLN A 59 -5.46 -0.81 -1.92
C GLN A 59 -6.21 0.02 -0.86
N VAL A 60 -5.57 0.27 0.28
CA VAL A 60 -6.13 1.11 1.33
C VAL A 60 -6.26 2.56 0.86
N ALA A 61 -5.30 3.09 0.11
CA ALA A 61 -5.37 4.44 -0.45
C ALA A 61 -6.54 4.57 -1.45
N VAL A 62 -6.74 3.57 -2.31
CA VAL A 62 -7.89 3.49 -3.23
C VAL A 62 -9.21 3.46 -2.45
N MET A 63 -9.32 2.65 -1.39
CA MET A 63 -10.51 2.65 -0.53
C MET A 63 -10.80 4.02 0.10
N ASN A 64 -9.76 4.82 0.33
CA ASN A 64 -9.85 6.15 0.93
C ASN A 64 -10.16 7.27 -0.07
N LEU A 65 -10.17 7.00 -1.39
CA LEU A 65 -10.49 8.02 -2.41
C LEU A 65 -11.89 8.61 -2.23
N ARG A 66 -12.87 7.79 -1.83
CA ARG A 66 -14.26 8.22 -1.54
C ARG A 66 -14.88 9.07 -2.67
N GLY A 67 -14.62 8.70 -3.92
CA GLY A 67 -15.16 9.37 -5.11
C GLY A 67 -14.33 10.53 -5.67
N ARG A 68 -13.16 10.82 -5.09
CA ARG A 68 -12.18 11.75 -5.68
C ARG A 68 -11.55 11.14 -6.93
N ILE A 69 -11.21 11.99 -7.89
CA ILE A 69 -10.55 11.60 -9.14
C ILE A 69 -9.03 11.58 -8.90
N PRO A 70 -8.37 10.40 -8.92
CA PRO A 70 -6.95 10.30 -8.70
C PRO A 70 -6.16 10.65 -9.97
N VAL A 71 -4.94 11.12 -9.79
CA VAL A 71 -4.01 11.46 -10.89
C VAL A 71 -2.76 10.60 -10.78
N ARG A 72 -2.08 10.68 -9.63
CA ARG A 72 -0.76 10.08 -9.42
C ARG A 72 -0.68 9.40 -8.06
N ALA A 73 -0.05 8.23 -8.01
CA ALA A 73 0.25 7.51 -6.79
C ALA A 73 1.77 7.46 -6.54
N VAL A 74 2.16 7.68 -5.29
CA VAL A 74 3.54 7.57 -4.80
C VAL A 74 3.57 6.55 -3.68
N ILE A 75 4.42 5.53 -3.82
CA ILE A 75 4.59 4.44 -2.86
C ILE A 75 5.94 4.60 -2.17
N GLU A 76 5.92 4.60 -0.85
CA GLU A 76 7.10 4.71 0.01
C GLU A 76 7.24 3.48 0.90
N GLY A 77 8.49 3.13 1.19
CA GLY A 77 8.82 1.99 2.05
C GLY A 77 8.64 0.64 1.35
N HIS A 78 8.62 0.61 0.02
CA HIS A 78 8.69 -0.59 -0.82
C HIS A 78 9.46 -0.30 -2.10
N THR A 79 10.07 -1.31 -2.71
CA THR A 79 10.82 -1.22 -3.98
C THR A 79 10.03 -1.63 -5.23
N TYR A 80 8.79 -2.10 -5.07
CA TYR A 80 7.94 -2.51 -6.18
C TYR A 80 6.47 -2.47 -5.76
N VAL A 81 5.57 -2.36 -6.75
CA VAL A 81 4.11 -2.50 -6.58
C VAL A 81 3.73 -3.87 -7.12
N CYS A 82 2.96 -4.67 -6.36
CA CYS A 82 2.54 -5.98 -6.86
C CYS A 82 1.37 -5.84 -7.86
N ASP A 83 1.20 -6.84 -8.73
CA ASP A 83 0.19 -6.83 -9.81
C ASP A 83 -1.22 -6.46 -9.32
N ASP A 84 -1.64 -7.00 -8.18
CA ASP A 84 -2.95 -6.69 -7.59
C ASP A 84 -3.09 -5.22 -7.16
N CYS A 85 -2.01 -4.59 -6.71
CA CYS A 85 -2.00 -3.18 -6.29
C CYS A 85 -1.92 -2.24 -7.49
N GLU A 86 -1.11 -2.59 -8.50
CA GLU A 86 -1.06 -1.86 -9.76
C GLU A 86 -2.43 -1.88 -10.45
N LYS A 87 -3.06 -3.05 -10.50
CA LYS A 87 -4.43 -3.20 -11.00
C LYS A 87 -5.43 -2.36 -10.22
N ALA A 88 -5.38 -2.39 -8.88
CA ALA A 88 -6.28 -1.59 -8.06
C ALA A 88 -6.13 -0.07 -8.29
N LEU A 89 -4.89 0.41 -8.45
CA LEU A 89 -4.60 1.82 -8.72
C LEU A 89 -5.08 2.23 -10.12
N THR A 90 -4.77 1.43 -11.14
CA THR A 90 -5.16 1.71 -12.53
C THR A 90 -6.68 1.64 -12.73
N GLU A 91 -7.37 0.64 -12.15
CA GLU A 91 -8.83 0.55 -12.17
C GLU A 91 -9.51 1.72 -11.43
N ALA A 92 -8.84 2.30 -10.43
CA ALA A 92 -9.30 3.51 -9.75
C ALA A 92 -9.07 4.79 -10.56
N GLY A 93 -8.34 4.72 -11.68
CA GLY A 93 -8.07 5.85 -12.58
C GLY A 93 -6.73 6.55 -12.34
N VAL A 94 -5.83 5.99 -11.53
CA VAL A 94 -4.47 6.52 -11.37
C VAL A 94 -3.71 6.37 -12.69
N GLN A 95 -3.07 7.45 -13.14
CA GLN A 95 -2.38 7.53 -14.43
C GLN A 95 -0.87 7.32 -14.29
N GLU A 96 -0.30 7.73 -13.15
CA GLU A 96 1.14 7.64 -12.88
C GLU A 96 1.39 6.95 -11.54
N ILE A 97 2.31 5.98 -11.52
CA ILE A 97 2.69 5.24 -10.32
C ILE A 97 4.20 5.38 -10.13
N HIS A 98 4.61 5.95 -9.00
CA HIS A 98 6.00 6.11 -8.61
C HIS A 98 6.31 5.31 -7.36
N VAL A 99 7.45 4.62 -7.37
CA VAL A 99 7.97 3.90 -6.21
C VAL A 99 9.21 4.63 -5.74
N CYS A 100 9.11 5.28 -4.58
CA CYS A 100 10.22 5.96 -3.94
C CYS A 100 10.92 4.96 -3.02
N ASP A 101 12.10 4.51 -3.45
CA ASP A 101 13.07 3.98 -2.50
C ASP A 101 13.51 5.14 -1.58
N ASN A 102 13.91 4.87 -0.33
CA ASN A 102 14.07 5.85 0.77
C ASN A 102 15.12 6.97 0.58
N ASN A 103 15.43 7.37 -0.66
CA ASN A 103 16.49 8.30 -1.06
C ASN A 103 16.04 9.42 -2.02
N GLN A 104 14.74 9.67 -2.20
CA GLN A 104 14.28 10.85 -2.94
C GLN A 104 13.27 11.65 -2.12
N GLU A 105 13.68 12.86 -1.74
CA GLU A 105 12.77 13.89 -1.27
C GLU A 105 11.76 14.20 -2.38
N LEU A 106 10.47 14.13 -2.04
CA LEU A 106 9.40 14.66 -2.86
C LEU A 106 9.56 16.19 -2.87
N ILE A 107 10.09 16.71 -3.98
CA ILE A 107 10.31 18.14 -4.24
C ILE A 107 8.99 18.84 -4.59
#